data_AF-A0A2J8KM45-F1
#
_entry.id   AF-A0A2J8KM45-F1
#
_cell.length_a   1.000
_cell.length_b   1.000
_cell.length_c   1.000
_cell.angle_alpha   90.00
_cell.angle_beta   90.00
_cell.angle_gamma   90.00
#
_symmetry.space_group_name_H-M   'P 1'
#
loop_
_entity.id
_entity.type
_entity.pdbx_description
1 polymer ?
#
loop_
_entity_poly.entity_id
_entity_poly.type
_entity_poly.pdbx_seq_one_letter_code
_entity_poly.pdbx_strand_id
1 'polypeptide(L)'
;MEKVMQELGKSLTDQDVNSLAAQHFESQQDLENKWSNELKQSTAIQKQEYQEWVIKLHQDLKNPNNSSLSEEIKVQPSQFRESVEAIGRIYEEQRKLEESFTIHLGAQLKTMHNLRLLRADMLDFCKHKRNHRSGVKLHRLQTALSLYSTSLCGLVLLVDNRINSYSGIKRDFATVCQECTDFHFPRIEEQLEVVQQVVLYART
;
A
#
# COMPACT_ATOMS: atom_id res chain seq x y z
N MET A 1 14.96 38.94 0.75
CA MET A 1 15.60 38.83 2.08
C MET A 1 17.00 39.41 2.12
N GLU A 2 18.00 38.85 1.43
CA GLU A 2 19.42 39.23 1.61
C GLU A 2 19.76 40.71 1.30
N LYS A 3 19.20 41.28 0.23
CA LYS A 3 19.34 42.72 -0.08
C LYS A 3 18.60 43.65 0.89
N VAL A 4 17.49 43.18 1.45
CA VAL A 4 16.65 43.97 2.36
C VAL A 4 17.27 43.99 3.76
N MET A 5 17.81 42.85 4.22
CA MET A 5 18.62 42.77 5.43
C MET A 5 19.88 43.65 5.38
N GLN A 6 20.44 43.91 4.19
CA GLN A 6 21.59 44.82 4.00
C GLN A 6 21.23 46.31 4.04
N GLU A 7 19.96 46.67 3.87
CA GLU A 7 19.46 48.06 3.88
C GLU A 7 18.64 48.42 5.13
N LEU A 8 18.43 47.47 6.06
CA LEU A 8 17.87 47.75 7.39
C LEU A 8 18.67 48.85 8.09
N GLY A 9 17.98 49.91 8.52
CA GLY A 9 18.59 51.02 9.25
C GLY A 9 19.29 52.07 8.37
N LYS A 10 19.29 51.92 7.04
CA LYS A 10 19.74 52.97 6.09
C LYS A 10 18.57 53.63 5.35
N SER A 11 17.66 52.83 4.79
CA SER A 11 16.53 53.28 3.97
C SER A 11 15.21 52.57 4.30
N LEU A 12 15.27 51.36 4.89
CA LEU A 12 14.10 50.56 5.28
C LEU A 12 13.95 50.45 6.80
N THR A 13 12.70 50.45 7.26
CA THR A 13 12.31 50.29 8.67
C THR A 13 11.91 48.85 9.00
N ASP A 14 11.95 48.48 10.28
CA ASP A 14 11.53 47.14 10.76
C ASP A 14 10.09 46.78 10.37
N GLN A 15 9.23 47.79 10.18
CA GLN A 15 7.85 47.61 9.73
C GLN A 15 7.78 47.18 8.26
N ASP A 16 8.70 47.66 7.41
CA ASP A 16 8.82 47.24 6.02
C ASP A 16 9.33 45.80 5.91
N VAL A 17 10.22 45.40 6.83
CA VAL A 17 10.76 44.03 6.91
C VAL A 17 9.68 43.05 7.33
N ASN A 18 8.87 43.40 8.34
CA ASN A 18 7.75 42.56 8.77
C ASN A 18 6.67 42.45 7.69
N SER A 19 6.39 43.54 6.96
CA SER A 19 5.44 43.52 5.85
C SER A 19 5.93 42.63 4.71
N LEU A 20 7.22 42.70 4.37
CA LEU A 20 7.84 41.83 3.38
C LEU A 20 7.89 40.36 3.83
N ALA A 21 8.16 40.11 5.11
CA ALA A 21 8.14 38.76 5.68
C ALA A 21 6.73 38.15 5.66
N ALA A 22 5.70 38.94 6.00
CA ALA A 22 4.31 38.52 5.89
C ALA A 22 3.93 38.20 4.44
N GLN A 23 4.33 39.05 3.48
CA GLN A 23 4.10 38.80 2.06
C GLN A 23 4.83 37.54 1.57
N HIS A 24 6.07 37.30 2.02
CA HIS A 24 6.79 36.07 1.72
C HIS A 24 6.11 34.83 2.30
N PHE A 25 5.62 34.91 3.54
CA PHE A 25 4.91 33.81 4.19
C PHE A 25 3.60 33.48 3.46
N GLU A 26 2.81 34.51 3.10
CA GLU A 26 1.58 34.34 2.33
C GLU A 26 1.88 33.75 0.94
N SER A 27 2.88 34.28 0.24
CA SER A 27 3.29 33.75 -1.08
C SER A 27 3.76 32.30 -1.00
N GLN A 28 4.47 31.94 0.07
CA GLN A 28 4.91 30.57 0.31
C GLN A 28 3.71 29.66 0.60
N GLN A 29 2.78 30.09 1.45
CA GLN A 29 1.58 29.35 1.79
C GLN A 29 0.69 29.12 0.57
N ASP A 30 0.52 30.13 -0.29
CA ASP A 30 -0.22 30.00 -1.54
C ASP A 30 0.42 28.98 -2.49
N LEU A 31 1.75 29.01 -2.59
CA LEU A 31 2.50 28.07 -3.40
C LEU A 31 2.39 26.63 -2.86
N GLU A 32 2.53 26.45 -1.55
CA GLU A 32 2.35 25.16 -0.88
C GLU A 32 0.93 24.61 -1.07
N ASN A 33 -0.08 25.46 -0.93
CA ASN A 33 -1.48 25.10 -1.17
C ASN A 33 -1.71 24.70 -2.63
N LYS A 34 -1.14 25.45 -3.57
CA LYS A 34 -1.21 25.14 -5.00
C LYS A 34 -0.59 23.78 -5.29
N TRP A 35 0.63 23.52 -4.82
CA TRP A 35 1.31 22.23 -5.03
C TRP A 35 0.58 21.08 -4.34
N SER A 36 0.03 21.29 -3.14
CA SER A 36 -0.78 20.30 -2.44
C SER A 36 -2.03 19.93 -3.24
N ASN A 37 -2.70 20.92 -3.83
CA ASN A 37 -3.88 20.69 -4.66
C ASN A 37 -3.54 19.99 -5.98
N GLU A 38 -2.47 20.43 -6.68
CA GLU A 38 -2.00 19.78 -7.90
C GLU A 38 -1.59 18.32 -7.65
N LEU A 39 -0.89 18.06 -6.54
CA LEU A 39 -0.50 16.71 -6.14
C LEU A 39 -1.72 15.84 -5.87
N LYS A 40 -2.70 16.34 -5.10
CA LYS A 40 -3.95 15.61 -4.83
C LYS A 40 -4.71 15.29 -6.12
N GLN A 41 -4.83 16.26 -7.02
CA GLN A 41 -5.51 16.08 -8.29
C GLN A 41 -4.80 15.04 -9.16
N SER A 42 -3.48 15.16 -9.31
CA SER A 42 -2.68 14.21 -10.10
C SER A 42 -2.76 12.79 -9.53
N THR A 43 -2.67 12.66 -8.21
CA THR A 43 -2.82 11.38 -7.50
C THR A 43 -4.20 10.77 -7.74
N ALA A 44 -5.26 11.57 -7.70
CA ALA A 44 -6.63 11.11 -7.95
C ALA A 44 -6.82 10.62 -9.39
N ILE A 45 -6.28 11.35 -10.37
CA ILE A 45 -6.32 10.96 -11.79
C ILE A 45 -5.55 9.65 -12.00
N GLN A 46 -4.33 9.55 -11.49
CA GLN A 46 -3.51 8.33 -11.62
C GLN A 46 -4.21 7.11 -11.00
N LYS A 47 -4.83 7.28 -9.83
CA LYS A 47 -5.60 6.22 -9.18
C LYS A 47 -6.80 5.79 -10.03
N GLN A 48 -7.54 6.74 -10.60
CA GLN A 48 -8.70 6.45 -11.43
C GLN A 48 -8.30 5.73 -12.73
N GLU A 49 -7.30 6.25 -13.46
CA GLU A 49 -6.81 5.64 -14.69
C GLU A 49 -6.28 4.22 -14.45
N TYR A 50 -5.54 4.03 -13.36
CA TYR A 50 -5.06 2.70 -12.98
C TYR A 50 -6.22 1.75 -12.66
N GLN A 51 -7.22 2.20 -11.90
CA GLN A 51 -8.40 1.42 -11.60
C GLN A 51 -9.14 0.99 -12.86
N GLU A 52 -9.43 1.93 -13.76
CA GLU A 52 -10.13 1.66 -15.03
C GLU A 52 -9.36 0.64 -15.88
N TRP A 53 -8.03 0.79 -15.94
CA TRP A 53 -7.16 -0.16 -16.64
C TRP A 53 -7.20 -1.56 -16.03
N VAL A 54 -7.11 -1.70 -14.69
CA VAL A 54 -7.17 -3.01 -14.02
C VAL A 54 -8.53 -3.67 -14.21
N ILE A 55 -9.63 -2.91 -14.12
CA ILE A 55 -10.99 -3.44 -14.34
C ILE A 55 -11.17 -3.91 -15.77
N LYS A 56 -10.72 -3.13 -16.76
CA LYS A 56 -10.76 -3.52 -18.17
C LYS A 56 -9.97 -4.80 -18.41
N LEU A 57 -8.75 -4.88 -17.85
CA LEU A 57 -7.92 -6.08 -17.95
C LEU A 57 -8.62 -7.31 -17.34
N HIS A 58 -9.27 -7.14 -16.18
CA HIS A 58 -10.04 -8.22 -15.54
C HIS A 58 -11.20 -8.71 -16.42
N GLN A 59 -11.89 -7.79 -17.11
CA GLN A 59 -12.95 -8.12 -18.05
C GLN A 59 -12.40 -8.87 -19.27
N ASP A 60 -11.28 -8.41 -19.82
CA ASP A 60 -10.61 -9.04 -20.95
C ASP A 60 -10.14 -10.47 -20.62
N LEU A 61 -9.65 -10.69 -19.39
CA LEU A 61 -9.26 -12.02 -18.88
C LEU A 61 -10.43 -12.98 -18.67
N LYS A 62 -11.63 -12.45 -18.38
CA LYS A 62 -12.85 -13.26 -18.25
C LYS A 62 -13.44 -13.65 -19.60
N ASN A 63 -13.11 -12.93 -20.67
CA ASN A 63 -13.60 -13.22 -22.01
C ASN A 63 -12.84 -14.40 -22.63
N PRO A 64 -13.50 -15.56 -22.87
CA PRO A 64 -12.83 -16.78 -23.34
C PRO A 64 -12.23 -16.69 -24.76
N ASN A 65 -12.52 -15.61 -25.50
CA ASN A 65 -11.99 -15.37 -26.84
C ASN A 65 -10.57 -14.75 -26.84
N ASN A 66 -10.05 -14.32 -25.69
CA ASN A 66 -8.72 -13.72 -25.53
C ASN A 66 -7.78 -14.67 -24.74
N SER A 67 -7.51 -15.85 -25.29
CA SER A 67 -6.75 -16.90 -24.60
C SER A 67 -5.28 -16.55 -24.34
N SER A 68 -4.65 -15.71 -25.17
CA SER A 68 -3.21 -15.39 -25.09
C SER A 68 -2.79 -14.59 -23.85
N LEU A 69 -3.64 -13.70 -23.33
CA LEU A 69 -3.35 -12.90 -22.14
C LEU A 69 -3.63 -13.67 -20.84
N SER A 70 -4.49 -14.69 -20.91
CA SER A 70 -4.92 -15.46 -19.75
C SER A 70 -3.83 -16.38 -19.21
N GLU A 71 -2.90 -16.86 -20.05
CA GLU A 71 -1.81 -17.75 -19.66
C GLU A 71 -0.65 -17.02 -18.94
N GLU A 72 -0.34 -15.77 -19.32
CA GLU A 72 0.71 -15.00 -18.63
C GLU A 72 0.28 -14.50 -17.23
N ILE A 73 -1.02 -14.35 -16.99
CA ILE A 73 -1.57 -13.80 -15.73
C ILE A 73 -2.15 -14.91 -14.82
N LYS A 74 -2.63 -16.04 -15.36
CA LYS A 74 -3.02 -17.25 -14.58
C LYS A 74 -1.79 -18.02 -14.10
N VAL A 75 -0.95 -17.40 -13.31
CA VAL A 75 -0.16 -18.17 -12.35
C VAL A 75 -1.13 -18.54 -11.23
N GLN A 76 -1.61 -19.79 -11.24
CA GLN A 76 -2.41 -20.32 -10.14
C GLN A 76 -1.71 -20.04 -8.80
N PRO A 77 -2.43 -19.78 -7.69
CA PRO A 77 -1.83 -19.71 -6.35
C PRO A 77 -1.04 -20.99 -5.99
N SER A 78 -1.32 -22.10 -6.65
CA SER A 78 -0.63 -23.39 -6.54
C SER A 78 0.71 -23.48 -7.27
N GLN A 79 1.07 -22.52 -8.14
CA GLN A 79 2.34 -22.50 -8.87
C GLN A 79 3.47 -21.75 -8.15
N PHE A 80 3.30 -21.44 -6.86
CA PHE A 80 4.37 -21.04 -5.93
C PHE A 80 5.38 -22.19 -5.62
N ARG A 81 5.67 -23.07 -6.58
CA ARG A 81 6.91 -23.83 -6.59
C ARG A 81 7.93 -23.02 -7.36
N GLU A 82 8.86 -22.48 -6.59
CA GLU A 82 10.01 -21.70 -7.05
C GLU A 82 10.62 -22.31 -8.32
N SER A 83 10.86 -21.47 -9.32
CA SER A 83 11.69 -21.81 -10.47
C SER A 83 13.07 -22.22 -9.97
N VAL A 84 13.49 -23.42 -10.36
CA VAL A 84 14.62 -24.23 -9.88
C VAL A 84 16.01 -23.63 -10.21
N GLU A 85 16.13 -22.33 -10.45
CA GLU A 85 17.39 -21.70 -10.92
C GLU A 85 18.10 -20.83 -9.87
N ALA A 86 17.99 -21.19 -8.59
CA ALA A 86 18.82 -20.62 -7.53
C ALA A 86 19.50 -21.73 -6.70
N ILE A 87 20.35 -22.51 -7.37
CA ILE A 87 21.16 -23.66 -6.89
C ILE A 87 22.18 -23.31 -5.77
N GLY A 88 22.03 -22.17 -5.07
CA GLY A 88 23.02 -21.66 -4.11
C GLY A 88 22.58 -21.48 -2.66
N ARG A 89 21.31 -21.69 -2.29
CA ARG A 89 20.84 -21.49 -0.90
C ARG A 89 20.14 -22.72 -0.31
N ILE A 90 20.81 -23.86 -0.43
CA ILE A 90 20.40 -25.21 -0.01
C ILE A 90 20.35 -25.41 1.53
N TYR A 91 20.60 -24.38 2.35
CA TYR A 91 20.42 -24.47 3.79
C TYR A 91 19.30 -23.53 4.25
N GLU A 92 18.22 -24.14 4.76
CA GLU A 92 16.99 -23.54 5.30
C GLU A 92 15.82 -23.28 4.33
N GLU A 93 15.55 -24.20 3.41
CA GLU A 93 14.15 -24.52 3.12
C GLU A 93 13.57 -25.22 4.36
N GLN A 94 13.28 -24.45 5.43
CA GLN A 94 12.48 -24.94 6.55
C GLN A 94 11.26 -25.61 5.92
N ARG A 95 11.08 -26.92 6.14
CA ARG A 95 9.88 -27.65 5.74
C ARG A 95 8.69 -26.73 6.06
N LYS A 96 8.05 -26.18 5.02
CA LYS A 96 6.90 -25.31 5.20
C LYS A 96 5.86 -26.15 5.92
N LEU A 97 5.70 -25.91 7.21
CA LEU A 97 4.73 -26.61 8.04
C LEU A 97 3.37 -26.08 7.58
N GLU A 98 2.70 -26.92 6.81
CA GLU A 98 1.47 -26.58 6.14
C GLU A 98 0.48 -27.72 6.28
N GLU A 99 -0.74 -27.38 6.70
CA GLU A 99 -1.84 -28.32 6.80
C GLU A 99 -3.10 -27.68 6.22
N SER A 100 -3.88 -28.45 5.47
CA SER A 100 -5.13 -28.01 4.87
C SER A 100 -6.29 -28.79 5.48
N PHE A 101 -7.35 -28.07 5.84
CA PHE A 101 -8.53 -28.60 6.50
C PHE A 101 -9.76 -28.23 5.69
N THR A 102 -10.70 -29.16 5.60
CA THR A 102 -12.02 -28.89 5.03
C THR A 102 -13.04 -28.87 6.16
N ILE A 103 -13.62 -27.71 6.43
CA ILE A 103 -14.68 -27.56 7.42
C ILE A 103 -16.04 -27.54 6.73
N HIS A 104 -17.04 -28.15 7.37
CA HIS A 104 -18.42 -28.12 6.91
C HIS A 104 -19.25 -27.32 7.92
N LEU A 105 -19.79 -26.18 7.51
CA LEU A 105 -20.58 -25.28 8.36
C LEU A 105 -22.07 -25.38 8.02
N GLY A 106 -22.91 -25.54 9.05
CA GLY A 106 -24.37 -25.61 8.92
C GLY A 106 -24.95 -26.99 9.21
N ALA A 107 -26.23 -27.04 9.62
CA ALA A 107 -26.93 -28.28 9.97
C ALA A 107 -27.65 -28.92 8.78
N GLN A 108 -28.31 -28.12 7.94
CA GLN A 108 -29.12 -28.58 6.80
C GLN A 108 -28.44 -28.31 5.45
N LEU A 109 -28.07 -27.06 5.17
CA LEU A 109 -27.19 -26.71 4.04
C LEU A 109 -25.75 -26.61 4.52
N LYS A 110 -25.04 -27.74 4.53
CA LYS A 110 -23.61 -27.78 4.85
C LYS A 110 -22.82 -27.06 3.75
N THR A 111 -22.20 -25.96 4.12
CA THR A 111 -21.27 -25.22 3.26
C THR A 111 -19.85 -25.68 3.55
N MET A 112 -19.12 -26.04 2.50
CA MET A 112 -17.74 -26.51 2.60
C MET A 112 -16.78 -25.31 2.51
N HIS A 113 -15.87 -25.19 3.47
CA HIS A 113 -14.80 -24.20 3.43
C HIS A 113 -13.45 -24.89 3.58
N ASN A 114 -12.46 -24.43 2.82
CA ASN A 114 -11.10 -24.93 2.90
C ASN A 114 -10.23 -23.91 3.64
N LEU A 115 -9.60 -24.36 4.71
CA LEU A 115 -8.68 -23.59 5.55
C LEU A 115 -7.28 -24.15 5.34
N ARG A 116 -6.28 -23.27 5.27
CA ARG A 116 -4.87 -23.64 5.18
C ARG A 116 -4.12 -22.97 6.32
N LEU A 117 -3.47 -23.76 7.15
CA LEU A 117 -2.55 -23.29 8.17
C LEU A 117 -1.14 -23.39 7.60
N LEU A 118 -0.36 -22.33 7.74
CA LEU A 118 1.01 -22.24 7.24
C LEU A 118 1.88 -21.56 8.29
N ARG A 119 3.03 -22.16 8.62
CA ARG A 119 4.09 -21.47 9.33
C ARG A 119 4.91 -20.65 8.34
N ALA A 120 4.73 -19.34 8.37
CA ALA A 120 5.52 -18.38 7.60
C ALA A 120 5.50 -17.01 8.26
N ASP A 121 6.47 -16.15 7.92
CA ASP A 121 6.39 -14.73 8.23
C ASP A 121 5.41 -14.07 7.25
N MET A 122 4.34 -13.49 7.79
CA MET A 122 3.30 -12.82 7.02
C MET A 122 3.86 -11.63 6.23
N LEU A 123 4.86 -10.91 6.77
CA LEU A 123 5.43 -9.74 6.12
C LEU A 123 6.22 -10.11 4.86
N ASP A 124 6.72 -11.34 4.75
CA ASP A 124 7.41 -11.80 3.55
C ASP A 124 6.48 -11.91 2.33
N PHE A 125 5.17 -12.05 2.55
CA PHE A 125 4.16 -11.99 1.48
C PHE A 125 3.78 -10.56 1.12
N CYS A 126 4.01 -9.60 2.00
CA CYS A 126 3.72 -8.19 1.77
C CYS A 126 4.90 -7.43 1.13
N LYS A 127 6.13 -7.91 1.31
CA LYS A 127 7.36 -7.27 0.79
C LYS A 127 7.46 -7.32 -0.72
N HIS A 128 7.96 -6.24 -1.32
CA HIS A 128 8.24 -6.18 -2.74
C HIS A 128 9.60 -6.81 -3.07
N LYS A 129 9.61 -8.03 -3.66
CA LYS A 129 10.86 -8.70 -4.08
C LYS A 129 11.47 -8.04 -5.33
N ARG A 130 12.28 -6.99 -5.15
CA ARG A 130 12.93 -6.19 -6.23
C ARG A 130 13.76 -6.98 -7.27
N ASN A 131 14.08 -8.26 -7.03
CA ASN A 131 15.06 -9.02 -7.83
C ASN A 131 14.48 -9.95 -8.91
N HIS A 132 13.16 -9.97 -9.15
CA HIS A 132 12.61 -10.72 -10.30
C HIS A 132 12.26 -9.78 -11.45
N ARG A 133 13.02 -9.89 -12.56
CA ARG A 133 12.90 -9.08 -13.79
C ARG A 133 11.50 -9.09 -14.45
N SER A 134 10.58 -9.97 -14.02
CA SER A 134 9.20 -10.04 -14.50
C SER A 134 8.13 -10.18 -13.38
N GLY A 135 8.48 -10.76 -12.22
CA GLY A 135 7.50 -11.13 -11.18
C GLY A 135 6.91 -9.99 -10.36
N VAL A 136 7.63 -8.87 -10.19
CA VAL A 136 7.16 -7.74 -9.35
C VAL A 136 5.94 -7.05 -9.96
N LYS A 137 5.92 -6.92 -11.30
CA LYS A 137 4.80 -6.31 -12.03
C LYS A 137 3.56 -7.19 -11.97
N LEU A 138 3.72 -8.52 -12.05
CA LEU A 138 2.62 -9.47 -11.97
C LEU A 138 2.01 -9.52 -10.56
N HIS A 139 2.83 -9.53 -9.50
CA HIS A 139 2.32 -9.53 -8.13
C HIS A 139 1.48 -8.28 -7.83
N ARG A 140 1.97 -7.10 -8.22
CA ARG A 140 1.23 -5.84 -8.05
C ARG A 140 -0.08 -5.84 -8.82
N LEU A 141 -0.06 -6.34 -10.05
CA LEU A 141 -1.27 -6.49 -10.84
C LEU A 141 -2.27 -7.46 -10.17
N GLN A 142 -1.82 -8.58 -9.63
CA GLN A 142 -2.67 -9.53 -8.92
C GLN A 142 -3.26 -8.93 -7.63
N THR A 143 -2.47 -8.15 -6.88
CA THR A 143 -2.96 -7.41 -5.71
C THR A 143 -4.02 -6.39 -6.12
N ALA A 144 -3.79 -5.62 -7.19
CA ALA A 144 -4.75 -4.64 -7.68
C ALA A 144 -6.04 -5.31 -8.21
N LEU A 145 -5.92 -6.40 -8.96
CA LEU A 145 -7.05 -7.21 -9.41
C LEU A 145 -7.88 -7.72 -8.23
N SER A 146 -7.23 -8.14 -7.14
CA SER A 146 -7.89 -8.56 -5.91
C SER A 146 -8.57 -7.40 -5.20
N LEU A 147 -7.90 -6.25 -5.10
CA LEU A 147 -8.41 -5.03 -4.46
C LEU A 147 -9.67 -4.49 -5.13
N TYR A 148 -9.73 -4.53 -6.46
CA TYR A 148 -10.89 -4.10 -7.24
C TYR A 148 -11.90 -5.22 -7.53
N SER A 149 -11.66 -6.42 -7.00
CA SER A 149 -12.61 -7.53 -7.12
C SER A 149 -13.75 -7.41 -6.12
N THR A 150 -14.78 -8.25 -6.30
CA THR A 150 -15.87 -8.42 -5.32
C THR A 150 -15.49 -9.39 -4.20
N SER A 151 -14.27 -9.94 -4.20
CA SER A 151 -13.81 -10.90 -3.20
C SER A 151 -13.15 -10.17 -2.04
N LEU A 152 -13.59 -10.48 -0.81
CA LEU A 152 -12.94 -9.95 0.39
C LEU A 152 -11.56 -10.59 0.56
N CYS A 153 -10.53 -9.76 0.65
CA CYS A 153 -9.18 -10.15 1.06
C CYS A 153 -8.75 -9.21 2.19
N GLY A 154 -8.15 -9.77 3.24
CA GLY A 154 -7.78 -8.99 4.41
C GLY A 154 -6.62 -9.62 5.16
N LEU A 155 -5.88 -8.77 5.87
CA LEU A 155 -4.78 -9.17 6.73
C LEU A 155 -5.16 -8.83 8.17
N VAL A 156 -5.12 -9.81 9.07
CA VAL A 156 -5.30 -9.57 10.50
C VAL A 156 -3.95 -9.70 11.18
N LEU A 157 -3.40 -8.58 11.61
CA LEU A 157 -2.15 -8.53 12.35
C LEU A 157 -2.45 -8.31 13.83
N LEU A 158 -2.00 -9.24 14.68
CA LEU A 158 -2.11 -9.09 16.12
C LEU A 158 -1.02 -8.14 16.62
N VAL A 159 -1.44 -7.10 17.33
CA VAL A 159 -0.57 -6.03 17.83
C VAL A 159 -0.91 -5.70 19.29
N ASP A 160 -0.04 -4.93 19.96
CA ASP A 160 -0.33 -4.41 21.30
C ASP A 160 -1.43 -3.32 21.25
N ASN A 161 -1.92 -2.91 22.43
CA ASN A 161 -2.98 -1.89 22.55
C ASN A 161 -2.52 -0.47 22.16
N ARG A 162 -1.29 -0.29 21.66
CA ARG A 162 -0.74 1.01 21.28
C ARG A 162 -0.80 1.14 19.77
N ILE A 163 -1.73 1.93 19.27
CA ILE A 163 -1.91 2.18 17.83
C ILE A 163 -0.80 3.12 17.36
N ASN A 164 0.36 2.60 16.97
CA ASN A 164 1.49 3.38 16.45
C ASN A 164 2.45 2.50 15.62
N SER A 165 3.40 3.11 14.91
CA SER A 165 4.36 2.42 14.02
C SER A 165 5.80 2.36 14.57
N TYR A 166 6.02 2.61 15.86
CA TYR A 166 7.39 2.84 16.40
C TYR A 166 8.19 1.59 16.74
N SER A 167 7.56 0.44 16.98
CA SER A 167 8.27 -0.75 17.50
C SER A 167 7.66 -2.08 17.04
N GLY A 168 8.52 -3.10 17.02
CA GLY A 168 8.19 -4.49 16.71
C GLY A 168 7.54 -4.66 15.34
N ILE A 169 6.62 -5.61 15.26
CA ILE A 169 5.92 -5.98 14.03
C ILE A 169 5.18 -4.81 13.38
N LYS A 170 4.74 -3.81 14.15
CA LYS A 170 4.05 -2.62 13.64
C LYS A 170 4.98 -1.74 12.82
N ARG A 171 6.23 -1.59 13.26
CA ARG A 171 7.26 -0.83 12.53
C ARG A 171 7.63 -1.54 11.25
N ASP A 172 7.83 -2.85 11.33
CA ASP A 172 8.22 -3.65 10.18
C ASP A 172 7.08 -3.69 9.14
N PHE A 173 5.82 -3.78 9.58
CA PHE A 173 4.64 -3.63 8.72
C PHE A 173 4.54 -2.23 8.11
N ALA A 174 4.71 -1.17 8.90
CA ALA A 174 4.68 0.21 8.39
C ALA A 174 5.76 0.45 7.33
N THR A 175 6.95 -0.12 7.52
CA THR A 175 8.05 -0.06 6.54
C THR A 175 7.60 -0.68 5.21
N VAL A 176 6.98 -1.87 5.26
CA VAL A 176 6.46 -2.55 4.06
C VAL A 176 5.35 -1.74 3.38
N CYS A 177 4.43 -1.14 4.15
CA CYS A 177 3.39 -0.27 3.59
C CYS A 177 3.95 0.96 2.87
N GLN A 178 5.06 1.52 3.37
CA GLN A 178 5.71 2.68 2.76
C GLN A 178 6.50 2.32 1.49
N GLU A 179 6.88 1.05 1.29
CA GLU A 179 7.59 0.63 0.07
C GLU A 179 6.75 0.84 -1.19
N CYS A 180 5.42 0.65 -1.11
CA CYS A 180 4.53 0.83 -2.25
C CYS A 180 3.06 0.97 -1.79
N THR A 181 2.48 2.16 -1.93
CA THR A 181 1.03 2.39 -1.69
C THR A 181 0.22 2.41 -2.98
N ASP A 182 0.90 2.41 -4.13
CA ASP A 182 0.33 2.62 -5.47
C ASP A 182 -0.65 3.79 -5.55
N PHE A 183 -0.52 4.76 -4.63
CA PHE A 183 -1.44 5.88 -4.48
C PHE A 183 -2.91 5.49 -4.18
N HIS A 184 -3.18 4.23 -3.84
CA HIS A 184 -4.53 3.75 -3.56
C HIS A 184 -5.01 4.20 -2.17
N PHE A 185 -4.06 4.33 -1.24
CA PHE A 185 -4.31 4.62 0.16
C PHE A 185 -3.47 5.80 0.65
N PRO A 186 -3.97 6.57 1.64
CA PRO A 186 -3.17 7.55 2.37
C PRO A 186 -1.97 6.91 3.06
N ARG A 187 -1.08 7.75 3.60
CA ARG A 187 0.07 7.25 4.37
C ARG A 187 -0.38 6.46 5.59
N ILE A 188 0.43 5.49 6.02
CA ILE A 188 0.07 4.62 7.14
C ILE A 188 -0.10 5.43 8.44
N GLU A 189 0.65 6.51 8.60
CA GLU A 189 0.52 7.43 9.73
C GLU A 189 -0.86 8.09 9.78
N GLU A 190 -1.32 8.65 8.66
CA GLU A 190 -2.65 9.27 8.53
C GLU A 190 -3.76 8.25 8.79
N GLN A 191 -3.61 7.03 8.29
CA GLN A 191 -4.57 5.95 8.55
C GLN A 191 -4.62 5.59 10.04
N LEU A 192 -3.48 5.50 10.72
CA LEU A 192 -3.42 5.19 12.15
C LEU A 192 -4.01 6.32 13.00
N GLU A 193 -3.82 7.59 12.62
CA GLU A 193 -4.43 8.73 13.30
C GLU A 193 -5.95 8.68 13.25
N VAL A 194 -6.54 8.36 12.08
CA VAL A 194 -7.99 8.16 11.95
C VAL A 194 -8.48 7.02 12.84
N VAL A 195 -7.76 5.89 12.86
CA VAL A 195 -8.14 4.75 13.70
C VAL A 195 -8.05 5.09 15.18
N GLN A 196 -7.02 5.84 15.61
CA GLN A 196 -6.92 6.32 16.99
C GLN A 196 -8.13 7.17 17.38
N GLN A 197 -8.54 8.11 16.52
CA GLN A 197 -9.72 8.94 16.76
C GLN A 197 -10.97 8.07 16.94
N VAL A 198 -11.22 7.12 16.02
CA VAL A 198 -12.38 6.22 16.08
C VAL A 198 -12.37 5.37 17.36
N VAL A 199 -11.21 4.83 17.75
CA VAL A 199 -11.10 4.03 18.99
C VAL A 199 -11.31 4.87 20.24
N LEU A 200 -10.88 6.14 20.24
CA LEU A 200 -11.17 7.08 21.33
C LEU A 200 -12.68 7.33 21.45
N TYR A 201 -13.37 7.59 20.33
CA TYR A 201 -14.83 7.76 20.32
C TYR A 201 -15.61 6.50 20.72
N ALA A 202 -15.10 5.31 20.41
CA ALA A 202 -15.75 4.05 20.80
C ALA A 202 -15.58 3.70 22.29
N ARG A 203 -14.70 4.41 23.01
CA ARG A 203 -14.45 4.22 24.46
C ARG A 203 -15.22 5.20 25.34
N THR A 204 -15.84 6.23 24.76
CA THR A 204 -16.80 7.14 25.42
C THR A 204 -18.22 6.62 25.28
#